data_AF-A0A9D7MXK3-F1
#
_entry.id   AF-A0A9D7MXK3-F1
#
_cell.length_a   1.000
_cell.length_b   1.000
_cell.length_c   1.000
_cell.angle_alpha   90.00
_cell.angle_beta   90.00
_cell.angle_gamma   90.00
#
_symmetry.space_group_name_H-M   'P 1'
#
loop_
_entity.id
_entity.type
_entity.pdbx_description
1 polymer ?
#
loop_
_entity_poly.entity_id
_entity_poly.type
_entity_poly.pdbx_seq_one_letter_code
_entity_poly.pdbx_strand_id
1 'polypeptide(L)'
;MENIIYTVANYYKISENQILSRKRTKEVAFARQVAMFLAKDLTNLTLETIGLNFGGKDHATVLYSYNTITAGAKKDSSIAHQIEEIKELLRNL
;
A
#
# COMPACT_ATOMS: atom_id res chain seq x y z
N MET A 1 0.68 11.18 1.74
CA MET A 1 0.38 10.08 0.78
C MET A 1 1.51 9.89 -0.21
N GLU A 2 2.02 10.98 -0.80
CA GLU A 2 3.18 10.96 -1.70
C GLU A 2 4.35 10.14 -1.12
N ASN A 3 4.80 10.42 0.11
CA ASN A 3 5.85 9.63 0.77
C ASN A 3 5.54 8.13 0.84
N ILE A 4 4.29 7.73 1.13
CA ILE A 4 3.89 6.32 1.19
C ILE A 4 3.99 5.68 -0.20
N ILE A 5 3.46 6.35 -1.23
CA ILE A 5 3.47 5.85 -2.60
C ILE A 5 4.92 5.74 -3.10
N TYR A 6 5.73 6.77 -2.90
CA TYR A 6 7.14 6.80 -3.27
C TYR A 6 7.94 5.69 -2.60
N THR A 7 7.87 5.57 -1.26
CA THR A 7 8.64 4.57 -0.52
C THR A 7 8.25 3.16 -0.92
N VAL A 8 6.95 2.87 -1.06
CA VAL A 8 6.48 1.55 -1.49
C VAL A 8 6.88 1.25 -2.94
N ALA A 9 6.78 2.23 -3.84
CA ALA A 9 7.21 2.09 -5.24
C ALA A 9 8.69 1.72 -5.32
N ASN A 10 9.54 2.43 -4.59
CA ASN A 10 10.98 2.17 -4.56
C ASN A 10 11.31 0.81 -3.94
N TYR A 11 10.67 0.46 -2.81
CA TYR A 11 10.88 -0.81 -2.14
C TYR A 11 10.60 -2.00 -3.07
N TYR A 12 9.49 -1.96 -3.80
CA TYR A 12 9.11 -3.01 -4.75
C TYR A 12 9.68 -2.83 -6.17
N LYS A 13 10.53 -1.82 -6.39
CA LYS A 13 11.16 -1.52 -7.69
C LYS A 13 10.15 -1.37 -8.83
N ILE A 14 9.04 -0.68 -8.56
CA ILE A 14 8.03 -0.30 -9.54
C ILE A 14 7.89 1.22 -9.59
N SER A 15 7.20 1.77 -10.58
CA SER A 15 6.96 3.22 -10.61
C SER A 15 5.72 3.62 -9.80
N GLU A 16 5.71 4.84 -9.26
CA GLU A 16 4.54 5.42 -8.61
C GLU A 16 3.31 5.40 -9.52
N ASN A 17 3.51 5.69 -10.81
CA ASN A 17 2.46 5.59 -11.83
C ASN A 17 1.86 4.17 -11.92
N GLN A 18 2.66 3.12 -11.74
CA GLN A 18 2.13 1.76 -11.68
C GLN A 18 1.25 1.54 -10.45
N ILE A 19 1.64 2.05 -9.28
CA ILE A 19 0.79 2.05 -8.08
C ILE A 19 -0.53 2.78 -8.33
N LEU A 20 -0.52 3.94 -8.98
CA LEU A 20 -1.73 4.72 -9.25
C LEU A 20 -2.60 4.12 -10.37
N SER A 21 -2.00 3.37 -11.29
CA SER A 21 -2.67 2.84 -12.48
C SER A 21 -3.78 1.80 -12.18
N ARG A 22 -4.47 1.36 -13.23
CA ARG A 22 -5.39 0.21 -13.21
C ARG A 22 -4.68 -1.13 -13.48
N LYS A 23 -3.35 -1.15 -13.67
CA LYS A 23 -2.59 -2.37 -13.97
C LYS A 23 -2.65 -3.35 -12.79
N ARG A 24 -2.92 -4.62 -13.09
CA ARG A 24 -3.17 -5.69 -12.11
C ARG A 24 -2.18 -6.86 -12.19
N THR A 25 -0.97 -6.64 -12.72
CA THR A 25 0.09 -7.65 -12.57
C THR A 25 0.32 -7.90 -11.09
N LYS A 26 0.66 -9.13 -10.71
CA LYS A 26 0.69 -9.58 -9.30
C LYS A 26 1.55 -8.64 -8.44
N GLU A 27 2.71 -8.25 -8.96
CA GLU A 27 3.69 -7.38 -8.31
C GLU A 27 3.10 -5.97 -8.07
N VAL A 28 2.48 -5.39 -9.10
CA VAL A 28 1.89 -4.05 -9.02
C VAL A 28 0.65 -4.04 -8.13
N ALA A 29 -0.18 -5.08 -8.19
CA ALA A 29 -1.33 -5.23 -7.32
C ALA A 29 -0.92 -5.34 -5.85
N PHE A 30 0.07 -6.18 -5.56
CA PHE A 30 0.59 -6.37 -4.21
C PHE A 30 1.19 -5.07 -3.64
N ALA A 31 2.09 -4.40 -4.38
CA ALA A 31 2.68 -3.15 -3.94
C ALA A 31 1.61 -2.06 -3.68
N ARG A 32 0.59 -1.95 -4.55
CA ARG A 32 -0.54 -1.04 -4.31
C ARG A 32 -1.33 -1.40 -3.05
N GLN A 33 -1.57 -2.69 -2.82
CA GLN A 33 -2.28 -3.13 -1.62
C GLN A 33 -1.50 -2.80 -0.35
N VAL A 34 -0.18 -2.99 -0.37
CA VAL A 34 0.72 -2.60 0.73
C VAL A 34 0.67 -1.10 0.97
N ALA A 35 0.73 -0.27 -0.09
CA ALA A 35 0.62 1.18 0.04
C ALA A 35 -0.72 1.62 0.63
N MET A 36 -1.84 1.02 0.21
CA MET A 36 -3.17 1.30 0.77
C MET A 36 -3.31 0.85 2.23
N PHE A 37 -2.74 -0.30 2.57
CA PHE A 37 -2.68 -0.79 3.95
C PHE A 37 -1.93 0.21 4.85
N LEU A 38 -0.72 0.61 4.44
CA LEU A 38 0.08 1.60 5.17
C LEU A 38 -0.61 2.95 5.27
N ALA A 39 -1.28 3.41 4.21
CA ALA A 39 -2.06 4.63 4.25
C ALA A 39 -3.18 4.58 5.31
N LYS A 40 -3.87 3.44 5.43
CA LYS A 40 -4.92 3.28 6.44
C LYS A 40 -4.37 3.11 7.86
N ASP A 41 -3.19 2.53 8.01
CA ASP A 41 -2.55 2.25 9.31
C ASP A 41 -1.83 3.47 9.89
N LEU A 42 -1.20 4.27 9.02
CA LEU A 42 -0.35 5.41 9.41
C LEU A 42 -1.06 6.77 9.35
N THR A 43 -2.31 6.82 8.89
CA THR A 43 -3.08 8.07 8.77
C THR A 43 -4.51 7.93 9.27
N ASN A 44 -5.14 9.08 9.59
CA ASN A 44 -6.55 9.17 9.98
C ASN A 44 -7.50 9.39 8.79
N LEU A 45 -7.04 9.14 7.56
CA LEU A 45 -7.86 9.34 6.36
C LEU A 45 -8.96 8.27 6.23
N THR A 46 -10.10 8.66 5.65
CA THR A 46 -11.17 7.71 5.33
C THR A 46 -10.78 6.82 4.15
N LEU A 47 -11.49 5.69 4.00
CA LEU A 47 -11.26 4.77 2.89
C LEU A 47 -11.51 5.43 1.53
N GLU A 48 -12.51 6.31 1.43
CA GLU A 48 -12.79 7.10 0.24
C GLU A 48 -11.62 8.02 -0.10
N THR A 49 -11.12 8.78 0.88
CA THR A 49 -10.00 9.70 0.66
C THR A 49 -8.73 8.95 0.26
N ILE A 50 -8.44 7.82 0.89
CA ILE A 50 -7.33 6.95 0.48
C ILE A 50 -7.55 6.51 -0.97
N GLY A 51 -8.73 5.98 -1.31
CA GLY A 51 -9.06 5.53 -2.66
C GLY A 51 -8.84 6.60 -3.73
N LEU A 52 -9.26 7.84 -3.47
CA LEU A 52 -9.04 8.99 -4.35
C LEU A 52 -7.56 9.22 -4.64
N ASN A 53 -6.71 9.14 -3.61
CA ASN A 53 -5.27 9.31 -3.76
C ASN A 53 -4.59 8.18 -4.56
N PHE A 54 -5.19 6.98 -4.63
CA PHE A 54 -4.65 5.83 -5.36
C PHE A 54 -5.18 5.73 -6.80
N GLY A 55 -5.41 6.88 -7.44
CA GLY A 55 -5.93 6.98 -8.80
C GLY A 55 -7.44 6.72 -8.88
N GLY A 56 -8.20 7.29 -7.94
CA GLY A 56 -9.67 7.21 -7.93
C GLY A 56 -10.21 5.79 -7.71
N LYS A 57 -9.55 5.00 -6.85
CA LYS A 57 -10.00 3.64 -6.50
C LYS A 57 -11.18 3.73 -5.53
N ASP A 58 -12.06 2.75 -5.64
CA ASP A 58 -13.23 2.64 -4.76
C ASP A 58 -12.81 2.32 -3.31
N HIS A 59 -13.53 2.85 -2.33
CA HIS A 59 -13.30 2.61 -0.90
C HIS A 59 -13.26 1.11 -0.55
N ALA A 60 -14.09 0.28 -1.20
CA ALA A 60 -14.09 -1.18 -1.04
C ALA A 60 -12.78 -1.81 -1.52
N THR A 61 -12.09 -1.20 -2.50
CA THR A 61 -10.75 -1.64 -2.93
C THR A 61 -9.72 -1.39 -1.84
N VAL A 62 -9.82 -0.27 -1.12
CA VAL A 62 -8.94 0.05 0.01
C VAL A 62 -9.19 -0.93 1.15
N LEU A 63 -10.45 -1.18 1.49
CA LEU A 63 -10.82 -2.17 2.51
C LEU A 63 -10.32 -3.57 2.16
N TYR A 64 -10.51 -4.00 0.91
CA TYR A 64 -10.02 -5.28 0.43
C TYR A 64 -8.49 -5.38 0.56
N SER A 65 -7.78 -4.31 0.19
CA SER A 65 -6.31 -4.24 0.29
C SER A 65 -5.86 -4.36 1.75
N TYR A 66 -6.50 -3.60 2.65
CA TYR A 66 -6.21 -3.64 4.08
C TYR A 66 -6.39 -5.05 4.66
N ASN A 67 -7.52 -5.69 4.37
CA ASN A 67 -7.80 -7.05 4.84
C ASN A 67 -6.83 -8.09 4.25
N THR A 68 -6.50 -7.96 2.97
CA THR A 68 -5.58 -8.87 2.27
C THR A 68 -4.18 -8.82 2.88
N ILE A 69 -3.64 -7.61 3.09
CA ILE A 69 -2.30 -7.44 3.68
C ILE A 69 -2.30 -7.84 5.16
N THR A 70 -3.35 -7.50 5.91
CA THR A 70 -3.49 -7.94 7.32
C THR A 70 -3.50 -9.46 7.43
N ALA A 71 -4.26 -10.14 6.57
CA ALA A 71 -4.32 -11.60 6.57
C ALA A 71 -3.01 -12.24 6.08
N GLY A 72 -2.36 -11.62 5.08
CA GLY A 72 -1.07 -12.04 4.56
C GLY A 72 0.03 -11.96 5.61
N ALA A 73 0.16 -10.83 6.31
CA ALA A 73 1.16 -10.64 7.36
C ALA A 73 0.99 -11.58 8.55
N LYS A 74 -0.24 -12.04 8.84
CA LYS A 74 -0.50 -13.06 9.86
C LYS A 74 -0.06 -14.47 9.45
N LYS A 75 0.00 -14.75 8.14
CA LYS A 75 0.29 -16.08 7.60
C LYS A 75 1.73 -16.23 7.12
N ASP A 76 2.35 -15.13 6.70
CA ASP A 76 3.67 -15.10 6.11
C ASP A 76 4.52 -14.02 6.80
N SER A 77 5.54 -14.47 7.53
CA SER A 77 6.47 -13.60 8.23
C SER A 77 7.29 -12.71 7.29
N SER A 78 7.49 -13.13 6.03
CA SER A 78 8.13 -12.29 5.01
C SER A 78 7.31 -11.04 4.75
N ILE A 79 5.99 -11.16 4.62
CA ILE A 79 5.11 -10.01 4.40
C ILE A 79 5.13 -9.09 5.61
N ALA A 80 5.06 -9.65 6.83
CA ALA A 80 5.14 -8.86 8.06
C ALA A 80 6.46 -8.09 8.15
N HIS A 81 7.57 -8.73 7.81
CA HIS A 81 8.89 -8.10 7.82
C HIS A 81 8.99 -6.96 6.80
N GLN A 82 8.56 -7.18 5.55
CA GLN A 82 8.54 -6.14 4.51
C GLN A 82 7.72 -4.90 4.95
N ILE A 83 6.56 -5.12 5.57
CA ILE A 83 5.73 -4.02 6.09
C ILE A 83 6.47 -3.21 7.15
N GLU A 84 7.15 -3.88 8.09
CA GLU A 84 7.90 -3.18 9.14
C GLU A 84 9.10 -2.41 8.58
N GLU A 85 9.84 -3.00 7.63
CA GLU A 85 10.93 -2.29 6.93
C GLU A 85 10.41 -1.02 6.23
N ILE A 86 9.28 -1.10 5.54
CA ILE A 86 8.68 0.07 4.89
C ILE A 86 8.23 1.11 5.93
N LYS A 87 7.67 0.69 7.07
CA LYS A 87 7.29 1.59 8.16
C LYS A 87 8.51 2.32 8.73
N GLU A 88 9.62 1.62 8.94
CA GLU A 88 10.88 2.21 9.38
C GLU A 88 11.43 3.22 8.36
N LEU A 89 11.40 2.89 7.07
CA LEU A 89 11.78 3.84 6.02
C LEU A 89 10.90 5.10 6.03
N LEU A 90 9.60 4.96 6.30
CA LEU A 90 8.66 6.09 6.39
C LEU A 90 8.84 6.94 7.65
N ARG A 91 9.33 6.38 8.75
CA ARG A 91 9.63 7.13 10.00
C ARG A 91 10.88 8.00 9.87
N ASN A 92 11.79 7.64 8.97
CA ASN A 92 13.07 8.32 8.76
C ASN A 92 13.02 9.38 7.64
N LEU A 93 11.82 9.72 7.16
CA LEU A 93 11.54 10.78 6.18
C LEU A 93 10.92 11.99 6.88
#